data_AF-A0A2T8KVE9-F1
#
_entry.id   AF-A0A2T8KVE9-F1
#
_cell.length_a   1.000
_cell.length_b   1.000
_cell.length_c   1.000
_cell.angle_alpha   90.00
_cell.angle_beta   90.00
_cell.angle_gamma   90.00
#
_symmetry.space_group_name_H-M   'P 1'
#
loop_
_entity.id
_entity.type
_entity.pdbx_description
1 polymer ?
#
loop_
_entity_poly.entity_id
_entity_poly.type
_entity_poly.pdbx_seq_one_letter_code
_entity_poly.pdbx_strand_id
1 'polypeptide(L)'
;MLYVLDHVDKKFIVIDPSRVPEWCEDVPYRKYGQTITHFYKKYTTAMNVNSPRWDQNIYKWSFTHEKGIVEDEEKGYSTGYLVLQYMSWWKSIQSMEICTDRVTMRQNLIIYILSLGVNAYRQLLPAEAKNYLSRINEWDIK
;
A
#
# COMPACT_ATOMS: atom_id res chain seq x y z
N MET A 1 1.06 -1.24 6.63
CA MET A 1 0.56 -2.58 6.29
C MET A 1 -0.66 -2.46 5.41
N LEU A 2 -0.74 -3.31 4.39
CA LEU A 2 -1.88 -3.48 3.50
C LEU A 2 -2.21 -4.98 3.38
N TYR A 3 -3.49 -5.29 3.38
CA TYR A 3 -4.02 -6.64 3.14
C TYR A 3 -4.67 -6.67 1.77
N VAL A 4 -4.25 -7.61 0.93
CA VAL A 4 -4.82 -7.82 -0.41
C VAL A 4 -5.49 -9.18 -0.47
N LEU A 5 -6.77 -9.19 -0.85
CA LEU A 5 -7.53 -10.40 -1.13
C LEU A 5 -7.57 -10.61 -2.63
N ASP A 6 -6.80 -11.58 -3.11
CA ASP A 6 -6.90 -12.02 -4.49
C ASP A 6 -8.01 -13.07 -4.61
N HIS A 7 -9.15 -12.62 -5.11
CA HIS A 7 -10.33 -13.46 -5.31
C HIS A 7 -10.16 -14.47 -6.44
N VAL A 8 -9.29 -14.20 -7.41
CA VAL A 8 -9.07 -15.07 -8.58
C VAL A 8 -8.20 -16.23 -8.14
N ASP A 9 -7.05 -15.93 -7.56
CA ASP A 9 -6.04 -16.93 -7.17
C ASP A 9 -6.30 -17.54 -5.79
N LYS A 10 -7.28 -17.02 -5.04
CA LYS A 10 -7.56 -17.41 -3.64
C LYS A 10 -6.31 -17.23 -2.77
N LYS A 11 -5.76 -16.01 -2.80
CA LYS A 11 -4.58 -15.61 -2.01
C LYS A 11 -4.95 -14.50 -1.02
N PHE A 12 -4.40 -14.61 0.19
CA PHE A 12 -4.36 -13.53 1.16
C PHE A 12 -2.92 -13.03 1.28
N ILE A 13 -2.68 -11.82 0.78
CA ILE A 13 -1.35 -11.25 0.67
C ILE A 13 -1.22 -10.12 1.70
N VAL A 14 -0.12 -10.12 2.45
CA VAL A 14 0.22 -9.07 3.42
C VAL A 14 1.46 -8.33 2.93
N ILE A 15 1.29 -7.03 2.74
CA ILE A 15 2.34 -6.07 2.40
C ILE A 15 2.60 -5.27 3.67
N ASP A 16 3.68 -5.59 4.38
CA ASP A 16 3.98 -4.97 5.67
C ASP A 16 5.48 -4.62 5.77
N PRO A 17 5.84 -3.33 5.71
CA PRO A 17 7.19 -2.85 5.96
C PRO A 17 7.69 -3.10 7.39
N SER A 18 6.83 -3.44 8.35
CA SER A 18 7.32 -3.69 9.71
C SER A 18 8.06 -5.03 9.78
N ARG A 19 9.19 -5.03 10.50
CA ARG A 19 10.02 -6.23 10.69
C ARG A 19 9.18 -7.43 11.13
N VAL A 20 9.47 -8.59 10.55
CA VAL A 20 8.91 -9.86 11.02
C VAL A 20 9.72 -10.28 12.27
N PRO A 21 9.08 -10.51 13.43
CA PRO A 21 9.80 -10.99 14.61
C PRO A 21 10.49 -12.32 14.32
N GLU A 22 11.66 -12.56 14.93
CA GLU A 22 12.47 -13.77 14.72
C GLU A 22 11.65 -15.07 14.90
N TRP A 23 10.82 -15.13 15.94
CA TRP A 23 9.95 -16.28 16.24
C TRP A 23 8.83 -16.51 15.21
N CYS A 24 8.64 -15.59 14.26
CA CYS A 24 7.72 -15.67 13.14
C CYS A 24 8.42 -15.89 11.79
N GLU A 25 9.76 -15.89 11.69
CA GLU A 25 10.45 -15.89 10.39
C GLU A 25 10.09 -17.10 9.53
N ASP A 26 10.03 -18.30 10.13
CA ASP A 26 9.63 -19.53 9.44
C ASP A 26 8.15 -19.53 9.01
N VAL A 27 7.30 -18.86 9.80
CA VAL A 27 5.84 -18.84 9.60
C VAL A 27 5.31 -17.42 9.82
N PRO A 28 5.50 -16.49 8.86
CA PRO A 28 5.14 -15.08 9.03
C PRO A 28 3.65 -14.85 9.33
N TYR A 29 2.80 -15.80 8.94
CA TYR A 29 1.37 -15.82 9.29
C TYR A 29 1.12 -15.62 10.79
N ARG A 30 2.00 -16.13 11.67
CA ARG A 30 1.85 -16.03 13.14
C ARG A 30 1.79 -14.58 13.62
N LYS A 31 2.57 -13.68 13.02
CA LYS A 31 2.54 -12.23 13.32
C LYS A 31 1.16 -11.63 13.11
N TYR A 32 0.41 -12.15 12.14
CA TYR A 32 -0.85 -11.56 11.68
C TYR A 32 -2.09 -12.33 12.17
N GLY A 33 -1.93 -13.46 12.86
CA GLY A 33 -3.02 -14.40 13.14
C GLY A 33 -4.25 -13.78 13.81
N GLN A 34 -4.05 -12.88 14.79
CA GLN A 34 -5.16 -12.19 15.46
C GLN A 34 -5.92 -11.26 14.49
N THR A 35 -5.19 -10.43 13.75
CA THR A 35 -5.78 -9.48 12.79
C THR A 35 -6.48 -10.21 11.65
N ILE A 36 -5.87 -11.26 11.10
CA ILE A 36 -6.45 -12.10 10.04
C ILE A 36 -7.75 -12.75 10.54
N THR A 37 -7.74 -13.32 11.76
CA THR A 37 -8.93 -13.95 12.33
C THR A 37 -10.09 -12.96 12.48
N HIS A 38 -9.80 -11.75 12.97
CA HIS A 38 -10.82 -10.71 13.12
C HIS A 38 -11.34 -10.21 11.77
N PHE A 39 -10.43 -9.95 10.84
CA PHE A 39 -10.74 -9.55 9.48
C PHE A 39 -11.63 -10.60 8.79
N TYR A 40 -11.25 -11.87 8.86
CA TYR A 40 -11.99 -13.00 8.30
C TYR A 40 -13.45 -13.00 8.73
N LYS A 41 -13.69 -12.90 10.04
CA LYS A 41 -15.05 -12.90 10.60
C LYS A 41 -15.88 -11.74 10.04
N LYS A 42 -15.33 -10.53 10.07
CA LYS A 42 -16.02 -9.33 9.56
C LYS A 42 -16.29 -9.41 8.06
N TYR A 43 -15.31 -9.84 7.29
CA TYR A 43 -15.42 -9.98 5.85
C TYR A 43 -16.48 -11.02 5.47
N THR A 44 -16.49 -12.16 6.15
CA THR A 44 -17.48 -13.23 5.92
C THR A 44 -18.90 -12.74 6.21
N THR A 45 -19.10 -12.05 7.34
CA THR A 45 -20.40 -11.45 7.66
C THR A 45 -20.85 -10.46 6.59
N ALA A 46 -19.96 -9.59 6.12
CA ALA A 46 -20.29 -8.64 5.05
C ALA A 46 -20.63 -9.34 3.73
N MET A 47 -19.88 -10.37 3.35
CA MET A 47 -20.12 -11.11 2.11
C MET A 47 -21.40 -11.95 2.15
N ASN A 48 -21.77 -12.50 3.30
CA ASN A 48 -23.03 -13.22 3.46
C ASN A 48 -24.25 -12.32 3.26
N VAL A 49 -24.13 -11.03 3.61
CA VAL A 49 -25.18 -10.03 3.34
C VAL A 49 -25.18 -9.63 1.87
N ASN A 50 -24.00 -9.33 1.31
CA ASN A 50 -23.87 -8.81 -0.05
C ASN A 50 -24.09 -9.86 -1.14
N SER A 51 -23.78 -11.13 -0.85
CA SER A 51 -23.84 -12.24 -1.80
C SER A 51 -24.40 -13.49 -1.09
N PRO A 52 -25.73 -13.70 -1.11
CA PRO A 52 -26.40 -14.80 -0.40
C PRO A 52 -25.95 -16.23 -0.78
N ARG A 53 -25.23 -16.38 -1.90
CA ARG A 53 -24.63 -17.65 -2.36
C ARG A 53 -23.12 -17.73 -2.14
N TRP A 54 -22.55 -16.82 -1.35
CA TRP A 54 -21.13 -16.82 -1.05
C TRP A 54 -20.78 -18.02 -0.18
N ASP A 55 -20.00 -18.94 -0.71
CA ASP A 55 -19.60 -20.21 -0.08
C ASP A 55 -18.08 -20.30 0.18
N GLN A 56 -17.38 -19.19 0.01
CA GLN A 56 -15.93 -19.16 0.08
C GLN A 56 -15.44 -19.04 1.52
N ASN A 57 -14.44 -19.85 1.85
CA ASN A 57 -13.72 -19.75 3.12
C ASN A 57 -12.35 -19.10 2.90
N ILE A 58 -12.25 -17.80 3.12
CA ILE A 58 -10.99 -17.05 2.94
C ILE A 58 -9.90 -17.45 3.93
N TYR A 59 -10.23 -18.12 5.04
CA TYR A 59 -9.23 -18.68 5.96
C TYR A 59 -8.44 -19.84 5.33
N LYS A 60 -9.00 -20.49 4.30
CA LYS A 60 -8.34 -21.55 3.53
C LYS A 60 -7.53 -21.03 2.34
N TRP A 61 -7.57 -19.73 2.07
CA TRP A 61 -6.81 -19.14 0.98
C TRP A 61 -5.32 -19.18 1.30
N SER A 62 -4.49 -19.29 0.27
CA SER A 62 -3.04 -19.36 0.47
C SER A 62 -2.54 -18.03 1.01
N PHE A 63 -1.71 -18.09 2.04
CA PHE A 63 -1.12 -16.91 2.67
C PHE A 63 0.19 -16.53 1.98
N THR A 64 0.41 -15.25 1.74
CA THR A 64 1.69 -14.73 1.27
C THR A 64 2.06 -13.50 2.09
N HIS A 65 3.24 -13.52 2.69
CA HIS A 65 3.87 -12.31 3.22
C HIS A 65 4.86 -11.81 2.19
N GLU A 66 4.66 -10.58 1.76
CA GLU A 66 5.36 -10.09 0.60
C GLU A 66 6.79 -9.68 0.91
N LYS A 67 7.71 -10.06 0.01
CA LYS A 67 9.15 -9.84 0.17
C LYS A 67 9.60 -8.68 -0.71
N GLY A 68 10.77 -8.12 -0.39
CA GLY A 68 11.36 -7.02 -1.16
C GLY A 68 10.79 -5.64 -0.84
N ILE A 69 10.00 -5.52 0.23
CA ILE A 69 9.63 -4.24 0.81
C ILE A 69 10.72 -3.85 1.81
N VAL A 70 11.20 -2.62 1.73
CA VAL A 70 12.17 -2.09 2.69
C VAL A 70 11.56 -2.08 4.08
N GLU A 71 12.30 -2.55 5.08
CA GLU A 71 11.85 -2.53 6.47
C GLU A 71 11.78 -1.09 7.01
N ASP A 72 10.70 -0.75 7.71
CA ASP A 72 10.56 0.53 8.41
C ASP A 72 11.25 0.43 9.78
N GLU A 73 12.56 0.66 9.81
CA GLU A 73 13.44 0.44 10.98
C GLU A 73 13.09 1.30 12.22
N GLU A 74 12.32 2.40 12.07
CA GLU A 74 11.94 3.26 13.20
C GLU A 74 10.43 3.48 13.32
N LYS A 75 9.85 3.14 14.49
CA LYS A 75 8.52 3.55 15.01
C LYS A 75 7.32 3.59 14.03
N GLY A 76 7.42 3.05 12.82
CA GLY A 76 6.34 2.99 11.83
C GLY A 76 6.04 4.29 11.07
N TYR A 77 6.94 5.27 11.02
CA TYR A 77 6.64 6.59 10.42
C TYR A 77 6.63 6.62 8.89
N SER A 78 7.10 5.57 8.22
CA SER A 78 7.22 5.49 6.76
C SER A 78 6.35 4.40 6.15
N THR A 79 5.77 3.56 7.00
CA THR A 79 4.99 2.38 6.63
C THR A 79 3.96 2.65 5.54
N GLY A 80 3.18 3.72 5.65
CA GLY A 80 2.17 4.07 4.63
C GLY A 80 2.79 4.41 3.27
N TYR A 81 3.88 5.16 3.27
CA TYR A 81 4.57 5.58 2.05
C TYR A 81 5.29 4.42 1.37
N LEU A 82 5.92 3.52 2.14
CA LEU A 82 6.57 2.32 1.62
C LEU A 82 5.55 1.38 0.96
N VAL A 83 4.38 1.22 1.58
CA VAL A 83 3.27 0.47 0.98
C VAL A 83 2.81 1.12 -0.33
N LEU A 84 2.66 2.44 -0.40
CA LEU A 84 2.24 3.14 -1.62
C LEU A 84 3.27 3.01 -2.75
N GLN A 85 4.56 3.16 -2.45
CA GLN A 85 5.63 2.93 -3.44
C GLN A 85 5.60 1.49 -3.94
N TYR A 86 5.46 0.53 -3.03
CA TYR A 86 5.36 -0.88 -3.40
C TYR A 86 4.14 -1.16 -4.28
N MET A 87 2.97 -0.61 -3.96
CA MET A 87 1.76 -0.72 -4.78
C MET A 87 1.94 -0.12 -6.18
N SER A 88 2.70 0.97 -6.32
CA SER A 88 2.98 1.57 -7.63
C SER A 88 3.83 0.66 -8.52
N TRP A 89 4.66 -0.18 -7.90
CA TRP A 89 5.47 -1.19 -8.58
C TRP A 89 4.74 -2.52 -8.78
N TRP A 90 3.76 -2.84 -7.95
CA TRP A 90 3.08 -4.13 -7.92
C TRP A 90 2.53 -4.53 -9.31
N LYS A 91 3.06 -5.64 -9.84
CA LYS A 91 2.76 -6.18 -11.19
C LYS A 91 3.18 -5.27 -12.37
N SER A 92 4.02 -4.26 -12.14
CA SER A 92 4.62 -3.45 -13.21
C SER A 92 5.90 -4.10 -13.75
N ILE A 93 6.19 -3.87 -15.03
CA ILE A 93 7.40 -4.40 -15.71
C ILE A 93 8.65 -3.61 -15.30
N GLN A 94 8.47 -2.37 -14.83
CA GLN A 94 9.57 -1.47 -14.49
C GLN A 94 9.93 -1.63 -13.02
N SER A 95 11.14 -2.10 -12.76
CA SER A 95 11.80 -2.01 -11.47
C SER A 95 11.98 -0.53 -11.10
N MET A 96 11.18 -0.01 -10.17
CA MET A 96 11.42 1.31 -9.59
C MET A 96 12.19 1.12 -8.29
N GLU A 97 13.34 1.78 -8.16
CA GLU A 97 14.10 1.79 -6.92
C GLU A 97 13.23 2.39 -5.80
N ILE A 98 12.98 1.63 -4.74
CA ILE A 98 12.19 2.12 -3.60
C ILE A 98 13.03 3.20 -2.92
N CYS A 99 12.56 4.44 -2.96
CA CYS A 99 13.20 5.52 -2.21
C CYS A 99 13.04 5.21 -0.72
N THR A 100 14.14 5.26 0.02
CA THR A 100 14.18 5.02 1.48
C THR A 100 14.45 6.30 2.27
N ASP A 101 14.94 7.35 1.60
CA ASP A 101 15.05 8.67 2.21
C ASP A 101 13.66 9.27 2.44
N ARG A 102 13.30 9.42 3.71
CA ARG A 102 11.94 9.77 4.12
C ARG A 102 11.53 11.16 3.67
N VAL A 103 12.47 12.10 3.67
CA VAL A 103 12.21 13.48 3.26
C VAL A 103 11.90 13.50 1.76
N THR A 104 12.75 12.87 0.96
CA THR A 104 12.56 12.74 -0.48
C THR A 104 11.29 11.97 -0.82
N MET A 105 10.99 10.84 -0.16
CA MET A 105 9.74 10.09 -0.36
C MET A 105 8.50 10.96 -0.14
N ARG A 106 8.46 11.71 0.97
CA ARG A 106 7.32 12.56 1.33
C ARG A 106 7.17 13.70 0.33
N GLN A 107 8.29 14.34 -0.02
CA GLN A 107 8.33 15.40 -1.01
C GLN A 107 7.81 14.90 -2.36
N ASN A 108 8.31 13.75 -2.84
CA ASN A 108 7.90 13.14 -4.10
C ASN A 108 6.41 12.77 -4.12
N LEU A 109 5.87 12.22 -3.02
CA LEU A 109 4.44 11.92 -2.93
C LEU A 109 3.59 13.19 -3.02
N ILE A 110 3.97 14.24 -2.27
CA ILE A 110 3.24 15.51 -2.30
C ILE A 110 3.30 16.12 -3.69
N ILE A 111 4.47 16.17 -4.32
CA ILE A 111 4.64 16.65 -5.70
C ILE A 111 3.73 15.86 -6.64
N TYR A 112 3.72 14.53 -6.55
CA TYR A 112 2.88 13.67 -7.38
C TYR A 112 1.40 14.03 -7.21
N ILE A 113 0.89 14.05 -5.97
CA ILE A 113 -0.52 14.37 -5.67
C ILE A 113 -0.90 15.76 -6.19
N LEU A 114 -0.05 16.76 -5.97
CA LEU A 114 -0.32 18.13 -6.41
C LEU A 114 -0.30 18.27 -7.94
N SER A 115 0.50 17.46 -8.62
CA SER A 115 0.65 17.47 -10.08
C SER A 115 -0.45 16.68 -10.81
N LEU A 116 -1.20 15.82 -10.11
CA LEU A 116 -2.26 15.03 -10.73
C LEU A 116 -3.30 15.94 -11.40
N GLY A 117 -3.59 15.67 -12.68
CA GLY A 117 -4.59 16.43 -13.44
C GLY A 117 -6.00 16.35 -12.83
N VAL A 118 -6.30 15.26 -12.11
CA VAL A 118 -7.57 15.03 -11.39
C VAL A 118 -7.61 15.69 -10.00
N ASN A 119 -6.54 16.35 -9.57
CA ASN A 119 -6.55 17.09 -8.32
C ASN A 119 -7.52 18.27 -8.43
N ALA A 120 -8.70 18.14 -7.81
CA ALA A 120 -9.76 19.15 -7.83
C ALA A 120 -9.30 20.52 -7.30
N TYR A 121 -8.25 20.55 -6.47
CA TYR A 121 -7.70 21.75 -5.87
C TYR A 121 -6.50 22.31 -6.63
N ARG A 122 -6.11 21.72 -7.77
CA ARG A 122 -4.95 22.17 -8.57
C ARG A 122 -5.04 23.66 -8.93
N GLN A 123 -6.25 24.15 -9.19
CA GLN A 123 -6.48 25.55 -9.52
C GLN A 123 -6.39 26.49 -8.31
N LEU A 124 -6.60 25.98 -7.09
CA LEU A 124 -6.51 26.73 -5.84
C LEU A 124 -5.10 26.70 -5.21
N LEU A 125 -4.12 26.07 -5.87
CA LEU A 125 -2.75 26.06 -5.35
C LEU A 125 -2.17 27.49 -5.31
N PRO A 126 -1.43 27.84 -4.24
CA PRO A 126 -0.69 29.10 -4.18
C PRO A 126 0.22 29.29 -5.40
N ALA A 127 0.45 30.54 -5.79
CA ALA A 127 1.25 30.87 -6.98
C ALA A 127 2.67 30.31 -6.89
N GLU A 128 3.27 30.30 -5.69
CA GLU A 128 4.59 29.75 -5.42
C GLU A 128 4.63 28.24 -5.66
N ALA A 129 3.60 27.53 -5.23
CA ALA A 129 3.47 26.09 -5.45
C ALA A 129 3.28 25.77 -6.94
N LYS A 130 2.43 26.53 -7.66
CA LYS A 130 2.27 26.38 -9.11
C LYS A 130 3.59 26.62 -9.86
N ASN A 131 4.32 27.66 -9.50
CA ASN A 131 5.61 28.01 -10.10
C ASN A 131 6.70 26.96 -9.78
N TYR A 132 6.72 26.42 -8.56
CA TYR A 132 7.63 25.33 -8.23
C TYR A 132 7.31 24.07 -9.06
N LEU A 133 6.04 23.69 -9.15
CA LEU A 133 5.60 22.51 -9.90
C LEU A 133 5.84 22.66 -11.42
N SER A 134 5.67 23.86 -12.00
CA SER A 134 5.95 24.08 -13.42
C SER A 134 7.44 23.96 -13.74
N ARG A 135 8.33 24.40 -12.83
CA ARG A 135 9.78 24.27 -12.97
C ARG A 135 10.27 22.82 -13.00
N ILE A 136 9.63 21.94 -12.24
CA ILE A 136 10.08 20.54 -12.11
C ILE A 136 9.39 19.57 -13.07
N ASN A 137 8.20 19.90 -13.60
CA ASN A 137 7.42 19.03 -14.47
C ASN A 137 7.52 19.38 -15.97
N GLU A 138 8.27 20.44 -16.32
CA GLU A 138 8.35 20.99 -17.70
C GLU A 138 6.97 21.33 -18.32
N TRP A 139 5.92 21.45 -17.50
CA TRP A 139 4.54 21.71 -17.94
C TRP A 139 4.05 23.05 -17.43
N ASP A 140 3.41 23.79 -18.34
CA ASP A 140 2.78 25.08 -18.05
C ASP A 140 1.46 24.83 -17.28
N ILE A 141 1.48 24.98 -15.97
CA ILE A 141 0.29 24.83 -15.12
C ILE A 141 -0.57 26.07 -15.27
N LYS A 142 -1.42 26.10 -16.30
CA LYS A 142 -2.44 27.13 -16.51
C LYS A 142 -3.58 27.03 -15.50
#